data_AF-A0AAU8JPM0-F1
#
_entry.id   AF-A0AAU8JPM0-F1
#
_cell.length_a   1.000
_cell.length_b   1.000
_cell.length_c   1.000
_cell.angle_alpha   90.00
_cell.angle_beta   90.00
_cell.angle_gamma   90.00
#
_symmetry.space_group_name_H-M   'P 1'
#
loop_
_entity.id
_entity.type
_entity.pdbx_description
1 polymer ?
#
loop_
_entity_poly.entity_id
_entity_poly.type
_entity_poly.pdbx_seq_one_letter_code
_entity_poly.pdbx_strand_id
1 'polypeptide(L)'
;MIDDAVPQQAARWVVLVEAETCPRYVEDHRWRLVATHEVPDGGRAAADRLARRTAMEFVPEGVCVGSGDVPSRRVYRVADGSWLVEVRGNDHQGVLCRVTTAELVRAWPYVRAGETAAERRRRVTGQG
;
A
#
# COMPACT_ATOMS: atom_id res chain seq x y z
N MET A 1 -2.73 -36.89 8.09
CA MET A 1 -3.78 -36.06 7.47
C MET A 1 -3.72 -34.72 8.15
N ILE A 2 -3.02 -33.76 7.55
CA ILE A 2 -3.06 -32.37 8.00
C ILE A 2 -4.34 -31.82 7.39
N ASP A 3 -5.21 -31.30 8.25
CA ASP A 3 -6.49 -30.72 7.86
C ASP A 3 -6.21 -29.50 6.97
N ASP A 4 -6.42 -29.67 5.65
CA ASP A 4 -6.31 -28.61 4.62
C ASP A 4 -7.53 -27.68 4.63
N ALA A 5 -8.31 -27.68 5.70
CA ALA A 5 -9.30 -26.66 5.96
C ALA A 5 -8.58 -25.33 6.17
N VAL A 6 -8.38 -24.59 5.07
CA VAL A 6 -8.12 -23.15 5.11
C VAL A 6 -9.21 -22.57 6.02
N PRO A 7 -8.86 -22.06 7.22
CA PRO A 7 -9.88 -21.45 8.06
C PRO A 7 -10.52 -20.36 7.20
N GLN A 8 -11.85 -20.37 7.10
CA GLN A 8 -12.64 -19.31 6.47
C GLN A 8 -12.47 -18.02 7.30
N GLN A 9 -11.27 -17.45 7.33
CA GLN A 9 -11.12 -16.04 7.56
C GLN A 9 -11.72 -15.39 6.32
N ALA A 10 -12.73 -14.54 6.51
CA ALA A 10 -13.27 -13.73 5.44
C ALA A 10 -12.12 -13.10 4.66
N ALA A 11 -12.12 -13.24 3.34
CA ALA A 11 -11.13 -12.64 2.46
C ALA A 11 -10.89 -11.18 2.89
N ARG A 12 -9.68 -10.88 3.34
CA ARG A 12 -9.33 -9.54 3.82
C ARG A 12 -8.93 -8.71 2.62
N TRP A 13 -9.67 -7.66 2.35
CA TRP A 13 -9.31 -6.73 1.29
C TRP A 13 -8.30 -5.70 1.78
N VAL A 14 -7.40 -5.31 0.89
CA VAL A 14 -6.39 -4.28 1.13
C VAL A 14 -6.35 -3.30 -0.03
N VAL A 15 -5.89 -2.09 0.25
CA VAL A 15 -5.51 -1.11 -0.77
C VAL A 15 -4.00 -0.96 -0.71
N LEU A 16 -3.35 -1.24 -1.84
CA LEU A 16 -1.91 -1.09 -2.02
C LEU A 16 -1.63 0.25 -2.71
N VAL A 17 -0.64 0.97 -2.22
CA VAL A 17 -0.14 2.20 -2.86
C VAL A 17 1.31 1.99 -3.25
N GLU A 18 1.55 2.01 -4.54
CA GLU A 18 2.88 1.99 -5.12
C GLU A 18 3.22 3.40 -5.58
N ALA A 19 4.42 3.89 -5.28
CA ALA A 19 4.92 5.15 -5.80
C ALA A 19 6.13 4.89 -6.68
N GLU A 20 6.23 5.66 -7.74
CA GLU A 20 7.42 5.73 -8.55
C GLU A 20 8.54 6.40 -7.76
N THR A 21 9.67 5.71 -7.66
CA THR A 21 10.92 6.24 -7.17
C THR A 21 11.83 6.44 -8.36
N CYS A 22 12.02 7.70 -8.75
CA CYS A 22 13.05 8.10 -9.71
C CYS A 22 14.21 8.69 -8.89
N PRO A 23 15.36 8.00 -8.78
CA PRO A 23 16.55 8.67 -8.25
C PRO A 23 16.84 9.86 -9.17
N ARG A 24 17.01 11.06 -8.60
CA ARG A 24 17.26 12.27 -9.38
C ARG A 24 18.41 11.99 -10.37
N TYR A 25 18.20 12.35 -11.63
CA TYR A 25 19.18 12.26 -12.74
C TYR A 25 19.41 10.87 -13.36
N VAL A 26 18.55 9.89 -13.13
CA VAL A 26 18.58 8.61 -13.85
C VAL A 26 17.20 8.27 -14.40
N GLU A 27 17.12 7.91 -15.68
CA GLU A 27 15.89 7.40 -16.33
C GLU A 27 15.54 5.97 -15.88
N ASP A 28 15.83 5.62 -14.62
CA ASP A 28 15.51 4.32 -14.02
C ASP A 28 14.28 4.47 -13.13
N HIS A 29 13.11 4.29 -13.76
CA HIS A 29 11.81 4.37 -13.12
C HIS A 29 11.52 3.06 -12.38
N ARG A 30 11.54 3.10 -11.04
CA ARG A 30 11.22 1.95 -10.20
C ARG A 30 9.92 2.19 -9.44
N TRP A 31 9.12 1.14 -9.29
CA TRP A 31 7.93 1.19 -8.44
C TRP A 31 8.24 0.58 -7.08
N ARG A 32 7.79 1.24 -6.02
CA ARG A 32 7.92 0.76 -4.64
C ARG A 32 6.58 0.80 -3.94
N LEU A 33 6.25 -0.28 -3.23
CA LEU A 33 5.13 -0.29 -2.30
C LEU A 33 5.45 0.67 -1.13
N VAL A 34 4.67 1.74 -1.01
CA VAL A 34 4.86 2.80 0.00
C VAL A 34 3.78 2.78 1.08
N ALA A 35 2.61 2.23 0.80
CA ALA A 35 1.58 2.02 1.81
C ALA A 35 0.72 0.79 1.51
N THR A 36 0.23 0.17 2.59
CA THR A 36 -0.81 -0.84 2.58
C THR A 36 -1.87 -0.42 3.57
N HIS A 37 -3.11 -0.25 3.10
CA HIS A 37 -4.26 0.02 3.95
C HIS A 37 -5.12 -1.23 4.04
N GLU A 38 -5.24 -1.80 5.23
CA GLU A 38 -6.19 -2.87 5.47
C GLU A 38 -7.62 -2.33 5.44
N VAL A 39 -8.56 -3.17 5.01
CA VAL A 39 -10.00 -2.90 5.04
C VAL A 39 -10.63 -3.88 6.02
N PRO A 40 -10.72 -3.52 7.32
CA PRO A 40 -11.30 -4.40 8.33
C PRO A 40 -12.78 -4.64 8.01
N ASP A 41 -13.19 -5.92 8.07
CA ASP A 41 -14.59 -6.34 7.99
C ASP A 41 -15.36 -5.87 6.74
N GLY A 42 -14.63 -5.40 5.71
CA GLY A 42 -15.18 -4.84 4.48
C GLY A 42 -14.85 -5.70 3.26
N GLY A 43 -15.85 -5.93 2.42
CA GLY A 43 -15.65 -6.58 1.12
C GLY A 43 -15.03 -5.65 0.07
N ARG A 44 -14.86 -6.16 -1.15
CA ARG A 44 -14.31 -5.43 -2.30
C ARG A 44 -14.86 -4.01 -2.48
N ALA A 45 -16.16 -3.81 -2.32
CA ALA A 45 -16.78 -2.49 -2.48
C ALA A 45 -16.29 -1.46 -1.44
N ALA A 46 -15.96 -1.89 -0.22
CA ALA A 46 -15.35 -1.02 0.79
C ALA A 46 -13.90 -0.67 0.41
N ALA A 47 -13.16 -1.66 -0.09
CA ALA A 47 -11.80 -1.46 -0.59
C ALA A 47 -11.74 -0.53 -1.80
N ASP A 48 -12.69 -0.65 -2.75
CA ASP A 48 -12.76 0.25 -3.91
C ASP A 48 -13.08 1.70 -3.50
N ARG A 49 -13.92 1.90 -2.46
CA ARG A 49 -14.17 3.23 -1.89
C ARG A 49 -12.92 3.81 -1.22
N LEU A 50 -12.18 2.98 -0.48
CA LEU A 50 -10.92 3.38 0.13
C LEU A 50 -9.89 3.72 -0.95
N ALA A 51 -9.72 2.87 -1.96
CA ALA A 51 -8.82 3.10 -3.09
C ALA A 51 -9.13 4.42 -3.81
N ARG A 52 -10.42 4.70 -4.06
CA ARG A 52 -10.86 5.97 -4.63
C ARG A 52 -10.44 7.15 -3.74
N ARG A 53 -10.68 7.08 -2.43
CA ARG A 53 -10.30 8.14 -1.50
C ARG A 53 -8.78 8.33 -1.48
N THR A 54 -8.03 7.24 -1.34
CA THR A 54 -6.56 7.24 -1.38
C THR A 54 -6.04 7.88 -2.67
N ALA A 55 -6.61 7.58 -3.83
CA ALA A 55 -6.21 8.21 -5.08
C ALA A 55 -6.38 9.74 -5.07
N MET A 56 -7.43 10.25 -4.41
CA MET A 56 -7.70 11.68 -4.31
C MET A 56 -6.83 12.39 -3.28
N GLU A 57 -6.45 11.71 -2.20
CA GLU A 57 -5.90 12.37 -1.00
C GLU A 57 -4.43 12.03 -0.73
N PHE A 58 -3.93 10.87 -1.17
CA PHE A 58 -2.60 10.38 -0.79
C PHE A 58 -1.46 11.27 -1.33
N VAL A 59 -0.64 11.84 -0.47
CA VAL A 59 0.55 12.59 -0.88
C VAL A 59 1.78 11.70 -0.69
N PRO A 60 2.46 11.27 -1.78
CA PRO A 60 3.69 10.50 -1.67
C PRO A 60 4.79 11.29 -0.98
N GLU A 61 5.64 10.58 -0.25
CA GLU A 61 6.82 11.13 0.39
C GLU A 61 7.76 11.76 -0.66
N GLY A 62 8.29 12.94 -0.36
CA GLY A 62 9.15 13.70 -1.28
C GLY A 62 8.42 14.77 -2.10
N VAL A 63 7.08 14.77 -2.15
CA VAL A 63 6.32 15.90 -2.70
C VAL A 63 6.34 17.05 -1.70
N CYS A 64 7.02 18.15 -2.06
CA CYS A 64 7.07 19.34 -1.24
C CYS A 64 5.99 20.34 -1.67
N VAL A 65 5.16 20.77 -0.73
CA VAL A 65 4.17 21.84 -0.91
C VAL A 65 4.42 22.97 0.08
N GLY A 66 4.03 24.19 -0.28
CA GLY A 66 4.07 25.32 0.63
C GLY A 66 3.07 25.12 1.78
N SER A 67 3.29 25.85 2.88
CA SER A 67 2.37 25.80 4.02
C SER A 67 0.99 26.32 3.62
N GLY A 68 -0.04 25.48 3.76
CA GLY A 68 -1.41 25.79 3.36
C GLY A 68 -1.74 25.47 1.88
N ASP A 69 -0.74 25.09 1.09
CA ASP A 69 -0.95 24.68 -0.30
C ASP A 69 -1.40 23.22 -0.40
N VAL A 70 -2.15 22.92 -1.45
CA VAL A 70 -2.54 21.56 -1.83
C VAL A 70 -1.81 21.20 -3.11
N PRO A 71 -1.15 20.02 -3.20
CA PRO A 71 -0.46 19.63 -4.41
C PRO A 71 -1.44 19.47 -5.56
N SER A 72 -1.02 19.79 -6.78
CA SER A 72 -1.82 19.55 -7.98
C SER A 72 -1.83 18.05 -8.31
N ARG A 73 -2.94 17.56 -8.88
CA ARG A 73 -3.20 16.13 -9.02
C ARG A 73 -3.90 15.81 -10.33
N ARG A 74 -3.49 14.73 -10.99
CA ARG A 74 -4.26 14.10 -12.07
C ARG A 74 -4.57 12.67 -11.68
N VAL A 75 -5.83 12.27 -11.82
CA VAL A 75 -6.31 10.94 -11.40
C VAL A 75 -6.93 10.25 -12.59
N TYR A 76 -6.40 9.09 -12.94
CA TYR A 76 -6.82 8.27 -14.06
C TYR A 76 -7.33 6.93 -13.57
N ARG A 77 -8.38 6.43 -14.23
CA ARG A 77 -8.85 5.06 -14.04
C ARG A 77 -8.22 4.17 -15.10
N VAL A 78 -7.56 3.10 -14.67
CA VAL A 78 -6.90 2.14 -15.56
C VAL A 78 -7.85 0.98 -15.86
N ALA A 79 -7.68 0.33 -17.03
CA ALA A 79 -8.54 -0.76 -17.48
C ALA A 79 -8.59 -1.96 -16.53
N ASP A 80 -7.52 -2.21 -15.78
CA ASP A 80 -7.45 -3.24 -14.75
C ASP A 80 -8.19 -2.89 -13.44
N GLY A 81 -8.79 -1.70 -13.36
CA GLY A 81 -9.50 -1.22 -12.19
C GLY A 81 -8.62 -0.58 -11.11
N SER A 82 -7.31 -0.41 -11.33
CA SER A 82 -6.45 0.42 -10.50
C SER A 82 -6.62 1.91 -10.81
N TRP A 83 -6.09 2.77 -9.94
CA TRP A 83 -5.98 4.21 -10.16
C TRP A 83 -4.52 4.56 -10.42
N LEU A 84 -4.26 5.33 -11.46
CA LEU A 84 -2.97 5.98 -11.67
C LEU A 84 -3.11 7.45 -11.29
N VAL A 85 -2.21 7.94 -10.45
CA VAL A 85 -2.25 9.29 -9.90
C VAL A 85 -0.93 9.97 -10.15
N GLU A 86 -0.96 11.15 -10.74
CA GLU A 86 0.20 12.03 -10.81
C GLU A 86 0.04 13.14 -9.77
N VAL A 87 0.96 13.24 -8.82
CA VAL A 87 0.97 14.29 -7.77
C VAL A 87 2.15 15.21 -8.01
N ARG A 88 1.91 16.51 -8.08
CA ARG A 88 2.95 17.52 -8.29
C ARG A 88 2.90 18.57 -7.19
N GLY A 89 4.05 18.76 -6.53
CA GLY A 89 4.26 19.81 -5.55
C GLY A 89 4.78 21.10 -6.19
N ASN A 90 5.52 21.88 -5.40
CA ASN A 90 6.20 23.10 -5.85
C ASN A 90 7.46 22.80 -6.66
N ASP A 91 7.99 21.58 -6.56
CA ASP A 91 9.01 21.07 -7.46
C ASP A 91 8.38 20.63 -8.79
N HIS A 92 9.12 20.82 -9.88
CA HIS A 92 8.59 20.61 -11.23
C HIS A 92 8.43 19.11 -11.59
N GLN A 93 8.93 18.21 -10.75
CA GLN A 93 8.89 16.77 -11.00
C GLN A 93 7.70 16.17 -10.26
N GLY A 94 6.71 15.68 -11.02
CA GLY A 94 5.61 14.93 -10.45
C GLY A 94 6.04 13.54 -10.00
N VAL A 95 5.36 13.01 -8.98
CA VAL A 95 5.47 11.61 -8.56
C VAL A 95 4.25 10.86 -9.07
N LEU A 96 4.49 9.75 -9.78
CA LEU A 96 3.44 8.83 -10.15
C LEU A 96 3.16 7.86 -9.00
N CYS A 97 1.87 7.61 -8.74
CA CYS A 97 1.40 6.61 -7.80
C CYS A 97 0.37 5.71 -8.45
N ARG A 98 0.37 4.44 -8.07
CA ARG A 98 -0.67 3.48 -8.43
C ARG A 98 -1.38 3.02 -7.16
N VAL A 99 -2.70 3.09 -7.18
CA VAL A 99 -3.55 2.63 -6.08
C VAL A 99 -4.37 1.44 -6.56
N THR A 100 -4.18 0.30 -5.90
CA THR A 100 -4.73 -0.99 -6.33
C THR A 100 -5.52 -1.62 -5.19
N THR A 101 -6.76 -2.03 -5.48
CA THR A 101 -7.53 -2.92 -4.60
C THR A 101 -7.03 -4.35 -4.77
N ALA A 102 -6.72 -5.05 -3.68
CA ALA A 102 -6.26 -6.43 -3.72
C ALA A 102 -6.89 -7.28 -2.60
N GLU A 103 -6.97 -8.58 -2.85
CA GLU A 103 -7.36 -9.58 -1.86
C GLU A 103 -6.10 -10.13 -1.17
N LEU A 104 -6.04 -10.06 0.15
CA LEU A 104 -5.01 -10.75 0.94
C LEU A 104 -5.41 -12.22 1.08
N VAL A 105 -4.91 -13.03 0.15
CA VAL A 105 -5.18 -14.48 0.12
C VAL A 105 -4.46 -15.23 1.24
N ARG A 106 -3.25 -14.76 1.60
CA ARG A 106 -2.45 -15.40 2.66
C ARG A 106 -1.41 -14.45 3.23
N ALA A 107 -1.16 -14.56 4.54
CA ALA A 107 -0.08 -13.88 5.23
C ALA A 107 0.68 -14.88 6.11
N TRP A 108 2.01 -14.81 6.07
CA TRP A 108 2.88 -15.54 6.99
C TRP A 108 3.65 -14.56 7.87
N PRO A 109 3.87 -14.89 9.15
CA PRO A 109 4.77 -14.10 9.97
C PRO A 109 6.19 -14.21 9.40
N TYR A 110 6.85 -13.07 9.24
CA TYR A 110 8.29 -13.06 9.00
C TYR A 110 9.01 -13.64 10.23
N VAL A 111 9.82 -14.67 9.98
CA VAL A 111 10.72 -15.28 10.96
C VAL A 111 12.14 -14.94 10.55
N ARG A 112 12.87 -14.24 11.41
CA ARG A 112 14.27 -13.93 11.12
C ARG A 112 15.11 -15.21 11.27
N ALA A 113 16.04 -15.44 10.36
CA ALA A 113 16.98 -16.56 10.48
C ALA A 113 17.75 -16.46 11.81
N GLY A 114 17.79 -17.57 12.56
CA GLY A 114 18.41 -17.64 13.89
C GLY A 114 17.51 -17.27 15.07
N GLU A 115 16.28 -16.78 14.84
CA GLU A 115 15.31 -16.51 15.90
C GLU A 115 14.80 -17.83 16.50
N THR A 116 15.07 -18.05 17.79
CA THR A 116 14.60 -19.23 18.51
C THR A 116 13.08 -19.19 18.70
N ALA A 117 12.47 -20.36 18.90
CA ALA A 117 11.04 -20.46 19.17
C ALA A 117 10.60 -19.72 20.45
N ALA A 118 11.52 -19.47 21.38
CA ALA A 118 11.27 -18.70 22.60
C ALA A 118 11.22 -17.19 22.32
N GLU A 119 12.16 -16.67 21.53
CA GLU A 119 12.18 -15.27 21.09
C GLU A 119 10.94 -14.94 20.26
N ARG A 120 10.57 -15.86 19.36
CA ARG A 120 9.35 -15.74 18.55
C ARG A 120 8.07 -15.69 19.40
N ARG A 121 7.98 -16.49 20.48
CA ARG A 121 6.83 -16.45 21.40
C ARG A 121 6.72 -15.12 22.12
N ARG A 122 7.83 -14.58 22.66
CA ARG A 122 7.83 -13.29 23.36
C ARG A 122 7.39 -12.14 22.46
N ARG A 123 7.83 -12.12 21.19
CA ARG A 123 7.41 -11.11 20.20
C ARG A 123 5.91 -11.15 19.92
N VAL A 124 5.34 -12.36 19.84
CA VAL A 124 3.92 -12.55 19.54
C VAL A 124 3.04 -12.27 20.76
N THR A 125 3.50 -12.57 21.99
CA THR A 125 2.70 -12.41 23.21
C THR A 125 2.86 -11.07 23.91
N GLY A 126 3.79 -10.21 23.48
CA GLY A 126 3.95 -8.85 24.03
C GLY A 126 4.27 -8.80 25.53
N GLN A 127 4.81 -9.88 26.10
CA GLN A 127 5.26 -9.89 27.50
C GLN A 127 6.77 -9.67 27.55
N GLY A 128 7.13 -8.42 27.85
CA GLY A 128 8.45 -8.01 28.34
C GLY A 128 8.46 -7.96 29.86
#